data_AF-A0A4T0PLM0-F1
#
_entry.id   AF-A0A4T0PLM0-F1
#
_cell.length_a   1.000
_cell.length_b   1.000
_cell.length_c   1.000
_cell.angle_alpha   90.00
_cell.angle_beta   90.00
_cell.angle_gamma   90.00
#
_symmetry.space_group_name_H-M   'P 1'
#
loop_
_entity.id
_entity.type
_entity.pdbx_description
1 polymer ?
#
loop_
_entity_poly.entity_id
_entity_poly.type
_entity_poly.pdbx_seq_one_letter_code
_entity_poly.pdbx_strand_id
1 'polypeptide(L)'
;MSNPCHGNVLKDLHVRDADKHDALVAESETLPSVSLTERQLCDLELIMNGGFSPLEGFMNKKDYEGVVENMRLTDGLVFTIPVTLDLSSEKIKELGLSESSRVTLRDPRDENPLAIITIEDIWQPNKENEAAKVFGAGENDLAHPAIAYLHNNVKDSYVGGKVQAVNPPLHYDYVAQRFTPAELRSHFKKLAWRKVVAFQTRNPMHRAHRELTVRAARQRQANVLIHPVVGLTKPGDVDHFTRVRVYQSIMPKYPNGMAQLALLPLAMRMAGPREAVWHAIIRKNFGTTHFIVGRDHAGPGKNSHGKDFYGPYDAQELVTSFKDELKIEMVPFQMMTYLPETDEYQPVDEVPQGTPTANISGTELRRRLKTGAHIPDWFSYDSVVKTLRESYPPRLQQGFTIMLTGLWNSGKDQIAKALQVKLNEQGGRSVSLLLGETVRQELSTELGFSREDRHKNLQRIAFVSAELSRAGAAVIASPIAPIEESRKQARKTVETTGGAGNFFLIHVATPLDICEKTDRRGVYAKARKGEIKNFTGVSDDYEEPKDADLTVDVAQQPISEIVHSIVLLLEGEGLV
;
A
#
# COMPACT_ATOMS: atom_id res chain seq x y z
N MET A 1 -36.07 -10.38 1.33
CA MET A 1 -35.19 -10.04 2.47
C MET A 1 -33.77 -10.41 2.09
N SER A 2 -32.80 -9.55 2.43
CA SER A 2 -31.36 -9.82 2.30
C SER A 2 -30.94 -11.08 3.07
N ASN A 3 -29.79 -11.68 2.73
CA ASN A 3 -29.21 -12.81 3.47
C ASN A 3 -29.12 -12.47 4.97
N PRO A 4 -29.57 -13.32 5.92
CA PRO A 4 -29.31 -13.10 7.35
C PRO A 4 -27.83 -12.88 7.60
N CYS A 5 -27.49 -12.04 8.58
CA CYS A 5 -26.10 -11.86 9.00
C CYS A 5 -25.53 -13.15 9.61
N HIS A 6 -24.21 -13.25 9.66
CA HIS A 6 -23.52 -14.35 10.31
C HIS A 6 -23.75 -14.26 11.84
N GLY A 7 -24.14 -15.37 12.47
CA GLY A 7 -24.66 -15.37 13.85
C GLY A 7 -26.10 -14.84 14.03
N ASN A 8 -26.83 -14.57 12.94
CA ASN A 8 -28.24 -14.11 12.89
C ASN A 8 -28.54 -12.75 13.55
N VAL A 9 -27.59 -12.12 14.22
CA VAL A 9 -27.69 -10.76 14.77
C VAL A 9 -26.60 -9.89 14.15
N LEU A 10 -26.99 -8.74 13.58
CA LEU A 10 -26.02 -7.79 13.06
C LEU A 10 -25.50 -6.98 14.25
N LYS A 11 -24.20 -7.06 14.50
CA LYS A 11 -23.50 -6.33 15.57
C LYS A 11 -23.21 -4.89 15.17
N ASP A 12 -24.26 -4.14 14.85
CA ASP A 12 -24.15 -2.70 14.63
C ASP A 12 -24.06 -2.00 15.99
N LEU A 13 -22.84 -1.73 16.43
CA LEU A 13 -22.55 -1.21 17.77
C LEU A 13 -22.92 0.27 17.88
N HIS A 14 -22.88 1.03 16.79
CA HIS A 14 -23.37 2.40 16.78
C HIS A 14 -24.88 2.45 17.04
N VAL A 15 -25.65 1.53 16.46
CA VAL A 15 -27.08 1.40 16.76
C VAL A 15 -27.31 0.89 18.18
N ARG A 16 -26.50 -0.08 18.64
CA ARG A 16 -26.61 -0.65 20.00
C ARG A 16 -26.36 0.39 21.10
N ASP A 17 -25.39 1.28 20.89
CA ASP A 17 -24.88 2.21 21.92
C ASP A 17 -25.40 3.64 21.75
N ALA A 18 -26.30 3.89 20.79
CA ALA A 18 -26.82 5.23 20.48
C ALA A 18 -27.47 5.94 21.68
N ASP A 19 -28.13 5.19 22.57
CA ASP A 19 -28.77 5.70 23.79
C ASP A 19 -27.76 6.13 24.87
N LYS A 20 -26.50 5.67 24.76
CA LYS A 20 -25.41 5.94 25.71
C LYS A 20 -24.35 6.87 25.14
N HIS A 21 -24.54 7.38 23.92
CA HIS A 21 -23.52 8.13 23.18
C HIS A 21 -22.91 9.28 23.99
N ASP A 22 -23.72 10.19 24.53
CA ASP A 22 -23.22 11.34 25.31
C ASP A 22 -22.40 10.92 26.55
N ALA A 23 -22.84 9.85 27.22
CA ALA A 23 -22.13 9.31 28.38
C ALA A 23 -20.81 8.66 27.99
N LEU A 24 -20.77 7.94 26.87
CA LEU A 24 -19.56 7.32 26.35
C LEU A 24 -18.56 8.37 25.83
N VAL A 25 -19.04 9.44 25.19
CA VAL A 25 -18.19 10.59 24.81
C VAL A 25 -17.55 11.19 26.05
N ALA A 26 -18.34 11.54 27.07
CA ALA A 26 -17.82 12.11 28.31
C ALA A 26 -16.83 11.18 29.04
N GLU A 27 -17.13 9.88 29.09
CA GLU A 27 -16.24 8.87 29.68
C GLU A 27 -14.92 8.77 28.89
N SER A 28 -14.98 8.77 27.55
CA SER A 28 -13.82 8.56 26.68
C SER A 28 -12.73 9.62 26.83
N GLU A 29 -13.07 10.82 27.29
CA GLU A 29 -12.11 11.90 27.56
C GLU A 29 -11.34 11.73 28.88
N THR A 30 -11.81 10.85 29.77
CA THR A 30 -11.21 10.63 31.10
C THR A 30 -10.40 9.34 31.20
N LEU A 31 -10.67 8.38 30.33
CA LEU A 31 -10.00 7.07 30.34
C LEU A 31 -8.56 7.15 29.79
N PRO A 32 -7.67 6.22 30.18
CA PRO A 32 -6.44 5.97 29.45
C PRO A 32 -6.75 5.71 27.97
N SER A 33 -5.94 6.26 27.07
CA SER A 33 -6.18 6.15 25.64
C SER A 33 -5.05 5.45 24.88
N VAL A 34 -5.44 4.69 23.87
CA VAL A 34 -4.56 4.04 22.91
C VAL A 34 -4.86 4.60 21.52
N SER A 35 -3.83 5.15 20.88
CA SER A 35 -3.89 5.48 19.45
C SER A 35 -3.76 4.18 18.65
N LEU A 36 -4.71 3.93 17.76
CA LEU A 36 -4.72 2.72 16.93
C LEU A 36 -3.68 2.80 15.80
N THR A 37 -3.30 1.62 15.28
CA THR A 37 -2.66 1.51 13.97
C THR A 37 -3.70 1.56 12.84
N GLU A 38 -3.27 1.82 11.61
CA GLU A 38 -4.16 1.81 10.44
C GLU A 38 -4.89 0.46 10.25
N ARG A 39 -4.21 -0.67 10.55
CA ARG A 39 -4.83 -2.00 10.50
C ARG A 39 -5.93 -2.14 11.56
N GLN A 40 -5.63 -1.78 12.80
CA GLN A 40 -6.58 -1.85 13.90
C GLN A 40 -7.76 -0.89 13.70
N LEU A 41 -7.55 0.25 13.03
CA LEU A 41 -8.60 1.18 12.66
C LEU A 41 -9.59 0.56 11.66
N CYS A 42 -9.08 -0.09 10.60
CA CYS A 42 -9.91 -0.82 9.64
C CYS A 42 -10.72 -1.95 10.33
N ASP A 43 -10.06 -2.67 11.24
CA ASP A 43 -10.70 -3.75 11.99
C ASP A 43 -11.79 -3.22 12.92
N LEU A 44 -11.50 -2.15 13.68
CA LEU A 44 -12.44 -1.52 14.58
C LEU A 44 -13.66 -0.98 13.82
N GLU A 45 -13.46 -0.37 12.65
CA GLU A 45 -14.57 0.11 11.81
C GLU A 45 -15.55 -1.02 11.46
N LEU A 46 -15.03 -2.19 11.07
CA LEU A 46 -15.83 -3.37 10.71
C LEU A 46 -16.39 -4.12 11.92
N ILE A 47 -15.77 -4.01 13.09
CA ILE A 47 -16.36 -4.45 14.36
C ILE A 47 -17.57 -3.56 14.69
N MET A 48 -17.38 -2.24 14.72
CA MET A 48 -18.39 -1.29 15.19
C MET A 48 -19.60 -1.20 14.26
N ASN A 49 -19.41 -1.32 12.94
CA ASN A 49 -20.53 -1.30 11.99
C ASN A 49 -21.19 -2.67 11.74
N GLY A 50 -20.70 -3.74 12.39
CA GLY A 50 -21.23 -5.10 12.25
C GLY A 50 -20.74 -5.87 11.03
N GLY A 51 -19.79 -5.35 10.26
CA GLY A 51 -19.12 -6.05 9.17
C GLY A 51 -18.49 -7.37 9.59
N PHE A 52 -18.04 -7.48 10.84
CA PHE A 52 -17.47 -8.70 11.45
C PHE A 52 -18.43 -9.49 12.35
N SER A 53 -19.75 -9.23 12.29
CA SER A 53 -20.73 -10.03 13.04
C SER A 53 -20.45 -11.54 12.91
N PRO A 54 -20.42 -12.30 14.03
CA PRO A 54 -20.92 -11.97 15.37
C PRO A 54 -19.93 -11.22 16.28
N LEU A 55 -18.72 -10.93 15.81
CA LEU A 55 -17.69 -10.28 16.62
C LEU A 55 -18.15 -8.86 17.04
N GLU A 56 -17.97 -8.53 18.32
CA GLU A 56 -18.39 -7.25 18.93
C GLU A 56 -17.27 -6.58 19.76
N GLY A 57 -16.01 -6.94 19.45
CA GLY A 57 -14.81 -6.47 20.11
C GLY A 57 -13.55 -7.08 19.49
N PHE A 58 -12.38 -6.75 20.02
CA PHE A 58 -11.16 -7.47 19.65
C PHE A 58 -11.16 -8.84 20.35
N MET A 59 -10.75 -9.89 19.64
CA MET A 59 -10.82 -11.25 20.13
C MET A 59 -10.03 -11.41 21.43
N ASN A 60 -10.67 -11.97 22.46
CA ASN A 60 -9.97 -12.50 23.63
C ASN A 60 -9.16 -13.74 23.28
N LYS A 61 -8.36 -14.24 24.23
CA LYS A 61 -7.49 -15.39 24.02
C LYS A 61 -8.24 -16.62 23.53
N LYS A 62 -9.44 -16.88 24.08
CA LYS A 62 -10.20 -18.10 23.75
C LYS A 62 -10.76 -18.04 22.32
N ASP A 63 -11.32 -16.91 21.91
CA ASP A 63 -11.78 -16.72 20.53
C ASP A 63 -10.60 -16.75 19.56
N TYR A 64 -9.48 -16.10 19.92
CA TYR A 64 -8.26 -16.14 19.13
C TYR A 64 -7.74 -17.57 18.93
N GLU A 65 -7.59 -18.36 20.00
CA GLU A 65 -7.13 -19.75 19.92
C GLU A 65 -8.09 -20.62 19.10
N GLY A 66 -9.40 -20.44 19.29
CA GLY A 66 -10.42 -21.10 18.47
C GLY A 66 -10.28 -20.79 16.98
N VAL A 67 -10.02 -19.53 16.63
CA VAL A 67 -9.87 -19.08 15.24
C VAL A 67 -8.57 -19.59 14.63
N VAL A 68 -7.46 -19.50 15.36
CA VAL A 68 -6.15 -19.97 14.89
C VAL A 68 -6.17 -21.48 14.66
N GLU A 69 -6.64 -22.26 15.63
CA GLU A 69 -6.58 -23.72 15.56
C GLU A 69 -7.72 -24.32 14.74
N ASN A 70 -8.94 -23.79 14.89
CA ASN A 70 -10.15 -24.47 14.43
C ASN A 70 -11.01 -23.64 13.48
N MET A 71 -10.60 -22.41 13.14
CA MET A 71 -11.36 -21.49 12.30
C MET A 71 -12.76 -21.19 12.87
N ARG A 72 -12.89 -21.13 14.20
CA ARG A 72 -14.16 -20.90 14.90
C ARG A 72 -13.99 -20.00 16.12
N LEU A 73 -15.01 -19.20 16.39
CA LEU A 73 -15.16 -18.53 17.68
C LEU A 73 -15.55 -19.54 18.76
N THR A 74 -15.50 -19.12 20.01
CA THR A 74 -15.86 -19.95 21.18
C THR A 74 -17.32 -20.39 21.19
N ASP A 75 -18.21 -19.65 20.52
CA ASP A 75 -19.63 -20.01 20.34
C ASP A 75 -19.84 -21.05 19.21
N GLY A 76 -18.76 -21.47 18.55
CA GLY A 76 -18.75 -22.45 17.47
C GLY A 76 -18.97 -21.87 16.07
N LEU A 77 -19.27 -20.58 15.94
CA LEU A 77 -19.46 -19.93 14.63
C LEU A 77 -18.14 -19.84 13.87
N VAL A 78 -18.21 -20.06 12.55
CA VAL A 78 -17.04 -20.03 11.67
C VAL A 78 -16.45 -18.63 11.62
N PHE A 79 -15.16 -18.50 11.91
CA PHE A 79 -14.40 -17.27 11.73
C PHE A 79 -12.93 -17.63 11.55
N THR A 80 -12.29 -17.17 10.48
CA THR A 80 -11.02 -17.75 10.02
C THR A 80 -9.79 -16.87 10.22
N ILE A 81 -9.97 -15.58 10.47
CA ILE A 81 -8.89 -14.59 10.57
C ILE A 81 -8.85 -14.00 11.98
N PRO A 82 -7.70 -14.01 12.69
CA PRO A 82 -7.61 -13.36 13.99
C PRO A 82 -7.75 -11.84 13.85
N VAL A 83 -8.59 -11.24 14.70
CA VAL A 83 -8.82 -9.79 14.78
C VAL A 83 -8.51 -9.34 16.21
N THR A 84 -7.31 -8.85 16.42
CA THR A 84 -6.74 -8.56 17.75
C THR A 84 -6.26 -7.12 17.85
N LEU A 85 -6.29 -6.58 19.08
CA LEU A 85 -5.63 -5.33 19.43
C LEU A 85 -4.27 -5.68 20.03
N ASP A 86 -3.19 -5.19 19.45
CA ASP A 86 -1.83 -5.43 19.93
C ASP A 86 -1.22 -4.19 20.56
N LEU A 87 -0.63 -4.35 21.76
CA LEU A 87 0.06 -3.31 22.51
C LEU A 87 1.42 -3.82 22.98
N SER A 88 2.36 -2.90 23.19
CA SER A 88 3.66 -3.27 23.77
C SER A 88 3.54 -3.43 25.28
N SER A 89 4.34 -4.33 25.86
CA SER A 89 4.45 -4.49 27.32
C SER A 89 4.76 -3.16 28.04
N GLU A 90 5.56 -2.28 27.42
CA GLU A 90 5.83 -0.95 27.95
C GLU A 90 4.57 -0.09 28.00
N LYS A 91 3.77 -0.09 26.91
CA LYS A 91 2.54 0.71 26.85
C LYS A 91 1.47 0.21 27.82
N ILE A 92 1.34 -1.11 27.97
CA ILE A 92 0.45 -1.74 28.95
C ILE A 92 0.82 -1.28 30.37
N LYS A 93 2.11 -1.32 30.70
CA LYS A 93 2.62 -0.89 32.02
C LYS A 93 2.48 0.62 32.24
N GLU A 94 2.80 1.43 31.23
CA GLU A 94 2.67 2.89 31.25
C GLU A 94 1.24 3.34 31.57
N LEU A 95 0.25 2.69 30.94
CA LEU A 95 -1.16 3.01 31.12
C LEU A 95 -1.82 2.25 32.30
N GLY A 96 -1.08 1.36 32.98
CA GLY A 96 -1.61 0.57 34.09
C GLY A 96 -2.75 -0.38 33.70
N LEU A 97 -2.71 -0.93 32.49
CA LEU A 97 -3.81 -1.75 31.96
C LEU A 97 -3.83 -3.15 32.60
N SER A 98 -5.03 -3.61 32.91
CA SER A 98 -5.32 -4.93 33.48
C SER A 98 -6.72 -5.41 33.07
N GLU A 99 -7.10 -6.64 33.43
CA GLU A 99 -8.47 -7.12 33.24
C GLU A 99 -9.49 -6.14 33.86
N SER A 100 -10.64 -5.98 33.21
CA SER A 100 -11.68 -5.00 33.51
C SER A 100 -11.31 -3.53 33.32
N SER A 101 -10.06 -3.20 32.93
CA SER A 101 -9.71 -1.82 32.56
C SER A 101 -10.52 -1.37 31.36
N ARG A 102 -10.96 -0.11 31.38
CA ARG A 102 -11.63 0.54 30.25
C ARG A 102 -10.66 1.50 29.58
N VAL A 103 -10.56 1.43 28.26
CA VAL A 103 -9.57 2.17 27.48
C VAL A 103 -10.23 2.80 26.27
N THR A 104 -9.95 4.08 26.04
CA THR A 104 -10.39 4.79 24.82
C THR A 104 -9.50 4.41 23.65
N LEU A 105 -10.10 3.95 22.56
CA LEU A 105 -9.43 3.71 21.29
C LEU A 105 -9.58 4.96 20.41
N ARG A 106 -8.46 5.59 20.06
CA ARG A 106 -8.42 6.84 19.30
C ARG A 106 -7.91 6.63 17.87
N ASP A 107 -8.44 7.44 16.97
CA ASP A 107 -7.97 7.52 15.59
C ASP A 107 -6.62 8.27 15.55
N PRO A 108 -5.54 7.70 15.00
CA PRO A 108 -4.25 8.38 14.89
C PRO A 108 -4.24 9.58 13.95
N ARG A 109 -5.30 9.78 13.15
CA ARG A 109 -5.36 10.81 12.09
C ARG A 109 -5.89 12.14 12.61
N ASP A 110 -6.81 12.10 13.58
CA ASP A 110 -7.52 13.27 14.12
C ASP A 110 -7.75 13.22 15.64
N GLU A 111 -7.20 12.21 16.33
CA GLU A 111 -7.33 11.97 17.78
C GLU A 111 -8.77 11.73 18.28
N ASN A 112 -9.73 11.55 17.36
CA ASN A 112 -11.13 11.34 17.70
C ASN A 112 -11.32 10.05 18.53
N PRO A 113 -12.03 10.09 19.67
CA PRO A 113 -12.38 8.88 20.41
C PRO A 113 -13.39 8.05 19.60
N LEU A 114 -12.98 6.86 19.18
CA LEU A 114 -13.80 5.99 18.33
C LEU A 114 -14.61 5.00 19.15
N ALA A 115 -13.99 4.42 20.17
CA ALA A 115 -14.53 3.32 20.94
C ALA A 115 -13.98 3.30 22.36
N ILE A 116 -14.70 2.65 23.28
CA ILE A 116 -14.17 2.21 24.57
C ILE A 116 -14.12 0.69 24.57
N ILE A 117 -12.93 0.11 24.79
CA ILE A 117 -12.77 -1.33 25.02
C ILE A 117 -12.77 -1.61 26.52
N THR A 118 -13.52 -2.63 26.94
CA THR A 118 -13.41 -3.21 28.28
C THR A 118 -12.56 -4.47 28.20
N ILE A 119 -11.37 -4.43 28.78
CA ILE A 119 -10.37 -5.50 28.67
C ILE A 119 -10.86 -6.76 29.40
N GLU A 120 -10.90 -7.88 28.68
CA GLU A 120 -11.19 -9.20 29.23
C GLU A 120 -9.90 -9.95 29.61
N ASP A 121 -8.87 -9.84 28.78
CA ASP A 121 -7.57 -10.48 28.99
C ASP A 121 -6.44 -9.72 28.27
N ILE A 122 -5.21 -9.94 28.76
CA ILE A 122 -3.96 -9.48 28.16
C ILE A 122 -3.00 -10.67 28.13
N TRP A 123 -2.54 -11.07 26.95
CA TRP A 123 -1.69 -12.27 26.80
C TRP A 123 -0.67 -12.09 25.68
N GLN A 124 0.40 -12.88 25.75
CA GLN A 124 1.40 -12.95 24.68
C GLN A 124 1.04 -14.08 23.71
N PRO A 125 0.84 -13.80 22.42
CA PRO A 125 0.53 -14.82 21.42
C PRO A 125 1.80 -15.56 20.96
N ASN A 126 1.64 -16.83 20.58
CA ASN A 126 2.66 -17.53 19.79
C ASN A 126 2.52 -17.12 18.31
N LYS A 127 3.29 -16.10 17.90
CA LYS A 127 3.27 -15.56 16.54
C LYS A 127 3.71 -16.57 15.47
N GLU A 128 4.60 -17.50 15.80
CA GLU A 128 5.02 -18.54 14.85
C GLU A 128 3.88 -19.52 14.57
N ASN A 129 3.12 -19.89 15.61
CA ASN A 129 1.94 -20.72 15.45
C ASN A 129 0.84 -19.98 14.66
N GLU A 130 0.62 -18.69 14.94
CA GLU A 130 -0.31 -17.87 14.14
C GLU A 130 0.10 -17.85 12.67
N ALA A 131 1.38 -17.60 12.39
CA ALA A 131 1.92 -17.56 11.04
C ALA A 131 1.73 -18.87 10.28
N ALA A 132 2.08 -19.99 10.92
CA ALA A 132 1.95 -21.32 10.35
C ALA A 132 0.48 -21.71 10.09
N LYS A 133 -0.40 -21.51 11.09
CA LYS A 133 -1.79 -21.98 11.05
C LYS A 133 -2.69 -21.09 10.22
N VAL A 134 -2.52 -19.77 10.29
CA VAL A 134 -3.40 -18.80 9.65
C VAL A 134 -2.95 -18.48 8.22
N PHE A 135 -1.64 -18.30 8.02
CA PHE A 135 -1.10 -17.87 6.72
C PHE A 135 -0.49 -19.03 5.91
N GLY A 136 -0.47 -20.26 6.45
CA GLY A 136 -0.10 -21.46 5.70
C GLY A 136 1.36 -21.56 5.28
N ALA A 137 2.23 -20.65 5.75
CA ALA A 137 3.67 -20.72 5.52
C ALA A 137 4.31 -21.44 6.71
N GLY A 138 4.51 -22.76 6.59
CA GLY A 138 5.15 -23.58 7.62
C GLY A 138 6.60 -23.23 7.97
N GLU A 139 7.16 -22.15 7.40
CA GLU A 139 8.55 -21.70 7.57
C GLU A 139 8.69 -20.24 8.06
N ASN A 140 7.61 -19.59 8.53
CA ASN A 140 7.63 -18.14 8.88
C ASN A 140 8.20 -17.26 7.74
N ASP A 141 7.90 -17.61 6.49
CA ASP A 141 8.46 -16.92 5.32
C ASP A 141 8.00 -15.45 5.29
N LEU A 142 8.95 -14.54 5.53
CA LEU A 142 8.74 -13.09 5.53
C LEU A 142 8.37 -12.53 4.15
N ALA A 143 8.45 -13.31 3.07
CA ALA A 143 7.87 -12.94 1.78
C ALA A 143 6.32 -12.88 1.83
N HIS A 144 5.69 -13.55 2.81
CA HIS A 144 4.24 -13.42 3.04
C HIS A 144 3.95 -12.07 3.74
N PRO A 145 3.14 -11.17 3.15
CA PRO A 145 2.92 -9.83 3.68
C PRO A 145 2.38 -9.79 5.13
N ALA A 146 1.45 -10.68 5.49
CA ALA A 146 0.96 -10.75 6.86
C ALA A 146 1.99 -11.28 7.87
N ILE A 147 2.89 -12.19 7.47
CA ILE A 147 3.94 -12.71 8.37
C ILE A 147 4.98 -11.61 8.59
N ALA A 148 5.40 -10.92 7.52
CA ALA A 148 6.26 -9.74 7.65
C ALA A 148 5.65 -8.71 8.61
N TYR A 149 4.36 -8.42 8.48
CA TYR A 149 3.68 -7.49 9.38
C TYR A 149 3.60 -8.01 10.82
N LEU A 150 3.31 -9.31 11.01
CA LEU A 150 3.21 -9.95 12.33
C LEU A 150 4.52 -9.85 13.13
N HIS A 151 5.66 -9.96 12.46
CA HIS A 151 6.97 -9.87 13.11
C HIS A 151 7.48 -8.42 13.23
N ASN A 152 7.25 -7.58 12.22
CA ASN A 152 7.87 -6.26 12.15
C ASN A 152 7.01 -5.12 12.72
N ASN A 153 5.68 -5.31 12.80
CA ASN A 153 4.75 -4.24 13.15
C ASN A 153 3.92 -4.56 14.40
N VAL A 154 3.40 -5.78 14.50
CA VAL A 154 2.56 -6.23 15.63
C VAL A 154 3.39 -6.26 16.91
N LYS A 155 2.83 -5.76 18.01
CA LYS A 155 3.46 -5.73 19.33
C LYS A 155 3.47 -7.11 20.01
N ASP A 156 4.01 -7.18 21.22
CA ASP A 156 4.28 -8.44 21.92
C ASP A 156 3.09 -8.98 22.70
N SER A 157 2.07 -8.16 22.98
CA SER A 157 0.88 -8.56 23.72
C SER A 157 -0.41 -8.28 22.93
N TYR A 158 -1.36 -9.21 22.99
CA TYR A 158 -2.74 -9.01 22.55
C TYR A 158 -3.64 -8.65 23.73
N VAL A 159 -4.59 -7.76 23.44
CA VAL A 159 -5.60 -7.26 24.37
C VAL A 159 -6.97 -7.58 23.80
N GLY A 160 -7.71 -8.38 24.54
CA GLY A 160 -9.02 -8.88 24.17
C GLY A 160 -10.10 -8.14 24.94
N GLY A 161 -11.25 -7.92 24.31
CA GLY A 161 -12.34 -7.26 25.01
C GLY A 161 -13.44 -6.75 24.09
N LYS A 162 -14.63 -6.64 24.67
CA LYS A 162 -15.79 -6.06 24.00
C LYS A 162 -15.64 -4.55 23.86
N VAL A 163 -16.16 -4.04 22.76
CA VAL A 163 -16.11 -2.62 22.42
C VAL A 163 -17.48 -1.99 22.56
N GLN A 164 -17.52 -0.75 23.06
CA GLN A 164 -18.63 0.18 22.94
C GLN A 164 -18.28 1.29 21.96
N ALA A 165 -19.17 1.55 21.01
CA ALA A 165 -18.93 2.53 19.96
C ALA A 165 -19.20 3.96 20.47
N VAL A 166 -18.25 4.85 20.23
CA VAL A 166 -18.36 6.28 20.55
C VAL A 166 -18.62 7.05 19.26
N ASN A 167 -17.62 7.13 18.37
CA ASN A 167 -17.73 7.81 17.09
C ASN A 167 -17.27 6.91 15.93
N PRO A 168 -17.89 7.00 14.75
CA PRO A 168 -17.37 6.33 13.57
C PRO A 168 -16.04 7.00 13.12
N PRO A 169 -15.11 6.25 12.49
CA PRO A 169 -13.95 6.84 11.84
C PRO A 169 -14.37 7.87 10.79
N LEU A 170 -13.70 9.02 10.78
CA LEU A 170 -13.96 10.03 9.76
C LEU A 170 -13.25 9.64 8.45
N HIS A 171 -14.00 9.72 7.36
CA HIS A 171 -13.49 9.55 6.00
C HIS A 171 -13.89 10.77 5.18
N TYR A 172 -12.93 11.39 4.50
CA TYR A 172 -13.16 12.56 3.65
C TYR A 172 -13.28 12.18 2.16
N ASP A 173 -12.85 10.97 1.80
CA ASP A 173 -12.85 10.47 0.45
C ASP A 173 -14.06 9.56 0.20
N TYR A 174 -14.73 9.79 -0.93
CA TYR A 174 -15.76 8.89 -1.47
C TYR A 174 -16.87 8.52 -0.48
N VAL A 175 -17.28 9.45 0.39
CA VAL A 175 -18.27 9.20 1.45
C VAL A 175 -19.58 8.61 0.91
N ALA A 176 -20.01 9.03 -0.29
CA ALA A 176 -21.21 8.50 -0.95
C ALA A 176 -21.08 7.05 -1.45
N GLN A 177 -19.86 6.51 -1.50
CA GLN A 177 -19.58 5.13 -1.87
C GLN A 177 -19.17 4.28 -0.67
N ARG A 178 -18.98 4.84 0.51
CA ARG A 178 -18.74 4.08 1.75
C ARG A 178 -20.09 3.77 2.37
N PHE A 179 -20.37 2.48 2.57
CA PHE A 179 -21.62 2.02 3.15
C PHE A 179 -21.31 1.17 4.38
N THR A 180 -22.10 1.34 5.44
CA THR A 180 -22.20 0.33 6.50
C THR A 180 -23.03 -0.87 6.03
N PRO A 181 -22.94 -2.03 6.71
CA PRO A 181 -23.84 -3.15 6.46
C PRO A 181 -25.33 -2.78 6.52
N ALA A 182 -25.73 -1.92 7.47
CA ALA A 182 -27.11 -1.47 7.62
C ALA A 182 -27.57 -0.62 6.43
N GLU A 183 -26.76 0.35 6.01
CA GLU A 183 -27.05 1.22 4.86
C GLU A 183 -27.16 0.41 3.56
N LEU A 184 -26.23 -0.52 3.33
CA LEU A 184 -26.24 -1.31 2.10
C LEU A 184 -27.42 -2.27 2.04
N ARG A 185 -27.81 -2.88 3.17
CA ARG A 185 -29.05 -3.68 3.28
C ARG A 185 -30.29 -2.83 3.00
N SER A 186 -30.34 -1.62 3.53
CA SER A 186 -31.43 -0.67 3.28
C SER A 186 -31.47 -0.27 1.79
N HIS A 187 -30.32 -0.02 1.18
CA HIS A 187 -30.19 0.28 -0.25
C HIS A 187 -30.69 -0.86 -1.13
N PHE A 188 -30.31 -2.10 -0.85
CA PHE A 188 -30.82 -3.27 -1.56
C PHE A 188 -32.34 -3.40 -1.42
N LYS A 189 -32.90 -3.14 -0.23
CA LYS A 189 -34.34 -3.14 -0.02
C LYS A 189 -35.03 -2.04 -0.86
N LYS A 190 -34.48 -0.83 -0.87
CA LYS A 190 -34.99 0.31 -1.67
C LYS A 190 -35.04 -0.02 -3.16
N LEU A 191 -34.01 -0.69 -3.70
CA LEU A 191 -33.93 -1.09 -5.10
C LEU A 191 -34.68 -2.41 -5.40
N ALA A 192 -35.35 -3.00 -4.42
CA ALA A 192 -35.98 -4.33 -4.52
C ALA A 192 -35.01 -5.46 -4.93
N TRP A 193 -33.73 -5.33 -4.58
CA TRP A 193 -32.71 -6.34 -4.84
C TRP A 193 -32.85 -7.50 -3.85
N ARG A 194 -33.20 -8.68 -4.36
CA ARG A 194 -33.32 -9.91 -3.56
C ARG A 194 -32.05 -10.77 -3.59
N LYS A 195 -31.43 -10.90 -4.77
CA LYS A 195 -30.19 -11.65 -4.96
C LYS A 195 -29.09 -10.67 -5.37
N VAL A 196 -27.97 -10.72 -4.67
CA VAL A 196 -26.82 -9.84 -4.92
C VAL A 196 -25.56 -10.69 -4.89
N VAL A 197 -24.79 -10.63 -5.98
CA VAL A 197 -23.47 -11.26 -6.11
C VAL A 197 -22.42 -10.21 -5.81
N ALA A 198 -21.62 -10.44 -4.76
CA ALA A 198 -20.52 -9.56 -4.41
C ALA A 198 -19.22 -9.95 -5.11
N PHE A 199 -18.51 -8.94 -5.61
CA PHE A 199 -17.19 -9.06 -6.20
C PHE A 199 -16.14 -8.37 -5.33
N GLN A 200 -15.23 -9.17 -4.78
CA GLN A 200 -14.02 -8.70 -4.09
C GLN A 200 -12.98 -8.24 -5.10
N THR A 201 -12.36 -7.09 -4.87
CA THR A 201 -11.12 -6.74 -5.58
C THR A 201 -10.28 -5.75 -4.79
N ARG A 202 -8.96 -5.84 -4.99
CA ARG A 202 -7.94 -4.85 -4.59
C ARG A 202 -7.17 -4.32 -5.79
N ASN A 203 -7.56 -4.71 -7.00
CA ASN A 203 -6.91 -4.35 -8.27
C ASN A 203 -7.85 -3.51 -9.14
N PRO A 204 -7.31 -2.73 -10.09
CA PRO A 204 -8.08 -2.14 -11.17
C PRO A 204 -8.95 -3.19 -11.88
N MET A 205 -10.20 -2.83 -12.21
CA MET A 205 -11.07 -3.69 -13.01
C MET A 205 -10.87 -3.42 -14.50
N HIS A 206 -10.93 -4.49 -15.28
CA HIS A 206 -10.75 -4.51 -16.73
C HIS A 206 -11.91 -5.26 -17.37
N ARG A 207 -11.92 -5.44 -18.70
CA ARG A 207 -13.04 -6.07 -19.41
C ARG A 207 -13.35 -7.48 -18.89
N ALA A 208 -12.33 -8.31 -18.70
CA ALA A 208 -12.49 -9.65 -18.14
C ALA A 208 -13.25 -9.65 -16.80
N HIS A 209 -12.97 -8.69 -15.91
CA HIS A 209 -13.66 -8.56 -14.63
C HIS A 209 -15.12 -8.11 -14.79
N ARG A 210 -15.38 -7.19 -15.73
CA ARG A 210 -16.74 -6.78 -16.08
C ARG A 210 -17.53 -7.96 -16.61
N GLU A 211 -17.00 -8.70 -17.59
CA GLU A 211 -17.70 -9.84 -18.17
C GLU A 211 -17.94 -10.95 -17.14
N LEU A 212 -16.95 -11.22 -16.28
CA LEU A 212 -17.07 -12.18 -15.19
C LEU A 212 -18.25 -11.83 -14.27
N THR A 213 -18.34 -10.58 -13.82
CA THR A 213 -19.40 -10.17 -12.89
C THR A 213 -20.78 -10.12 -13.56
N VAL A 214 -20.86 -9.71 -14.84
CA VAL A 214 -22.11 -9.77 -15.62
C VAL A 214 -22.55 -11.22 -15.85
N ARG A 215 -21.62 -12.14 -16.13
CA ARG A 215 -21.90 -13.57 -16.27
C ARG A 215 -22.44 -14.15 -14.96
N ALA A 216 -21.82 -13.82 -13.82
CA ALA A 216 -22.28 -14.24 -12.50
C ALA A 216 -23.71 -13.78 -12.22
N ALA A 217 -23.99 -12.50 -12.51
CA ALA A 217 -25.31 -11.89 -12.37
C ALA A 217 -26.37 -12.62 -13.19
N ARG A 218 -26.08 -12.90 -14.46
CA ARG A 218 -27.00 -13.60 -15.37
C ARG A 218 -27.27 -15.03 -14.94
N GLN A 219 -26.23 -15.80 -14.65
CA GLN A 219 -26.36 -17.21 -14.25
C GLN A 219 -27.13 -17.37 -12.93
N ARG A 220 -26.94 -16.46 -11.97
CA ARG A 220 -27.61 -16.51 -10.66
C ARG A 220 -28.90 -15.70 -10.58
N GLN A 221 -29.27 -15.01 -11.66
CA GLN A 221 -30.37 -14.06 -11.72
C GLN A 221 -30.32 -13.06 -10.56
N ALA A 222 -29.17 -12.39 -10.44
CA ALA A 222 -28.81 -11.53 -9.32
C ALA A 222 -28.29 -10.17 -9.82
N ASN A 223 -28.34 -9.16 -8.95
CA ASN A 223 -27.64 -7.90 -9.16
C ASN A 223 -26.19 -8.01 -8.69
N VAL A 224 -25.36 -7.03 -9.06
CA VAL A 224 -23.93 -7.03 -8.77
C VAL A 224 -23.61 -5.99 -7.70
N LEU A 225 -22.85 -6.40 -6.69
CA LEU A 225 -22.15 -5.48 -5.81
C LEU A 225 -20.65 -5.53 -6.15
N ILE A 226 -20.14 -4.45 -6.73
CA ILE A 226 -18.69 -4.23 -6.85
C ILE A 226 -18.22 -3.69 -5.51
N HIS A 227 -17.51 -4.52 -4.75
CA HIS A 227 -17.18 -4.26 -3.35
C HIS A 227 -15.68 -4.19 -3.11
N PRO A 228 -14.95 -3.24 -3.73
CA PRO A 228 -13.49 -3.16 -3.61
C PRO A 228 -13.04 -2.79 -2.20
N VAL A 229 -11.85 -3.28 -1.84
CA VAL A 229 -11.18 -2.92 -0.59
C VAL A 229 -10.47 -1.57 -0.74
N VAL A 230 -10.66 -0.67 0.22
CA VAL A 230 -10.01 0.66 0.28
C VAL A 230 -9.24 0.91 1.57
N GLY A 231 -9.20 -0.05 2.49
CA GLY A 231 -8.21 -0.08 3.57
C GLY A 231 -6.88 -0.66 3.07
N LEU A 232 -6.15 -1.35 3.94
CA LEU A 232 -4.86 -1.96 3.61
C LEU A 232 -5.00 -3.10 2.60
N THR A 233 -4.20 -3.06 1.53
CA THR A 233 -4.10 -4.12 0.50
C THR A 233 -2.69 -4.70 0.44
N LYS A 234 -2.32 -5.40 -0.65
CA LYS A 234 -0.97 -5.92 -0.81
C LYS A 234 0.02 -4.76 -1.03
N PRO A 235 1.20 -4.76 -0.39
CA PRO A 235 2.25 -3.79 -0.69
C PRO A 235 2.58 -3.75 -2.19
N GLY A 236 2.65 -2.53 -2.75
CA GLY A 236 2.91 -2.30 -4.17
C GLY A 236 1.68 -2.40 -5.09
N ASP A 237 0.47 -2.64 -4.55
CA ASP A 237 -0.76 -2.47 -5.30
C ASP A 237 -1.00 -1.00 -5.66
N VAL A 238 -1.88 -0.79 -6.64
CA VAL A 238 -2.32 0.56 -7.03
C VAL A 238 -3.02 1.24 -5.86
N ASP A 239 -2.73 2.51 -5.63
CA ASP A 239 -3.36 3.30 -4.57
C ASP A 239 -4.90 3.30 -4.70
N HIS A 240 -5.60 3.38 -3.57
CA HIS A 240 -7.05 3.21 -3.60
C HIS A 240 -7.76 4.37 -4.30
N PHE A 241 -7.21 5.59 -4.32
CA PHE A 241 -7.82 6.71 -5.05
C PHE A 241 -7.88 6.43 -6.55
N THR A 242 -6.77 5.97 -7.12
CA THR A 242 -6.69 5.56 -8.52
C THR A 242 -7.63 4.39 -8.80
N ARG A 243 -7.65 3.37 -7.92
CA ARG A 243 -8.56 2.23 -8.08
C ARG A 243 -10.04 2.64 -8.04
N VAL A 244 -10.42 3.53 -7.12
CA VAL A 244 -11.81 4.02 -7.02
C VAL A 244 -12.20 4.80 -8.26
N ARG A 245 -11.34 5.68 -8.79
CA ARG A 245 -11.58 6.35 -10.09
C ARG A 245 -11.74 5.33 -11.22
N VAL A 246 -10.93 4.26 -11.23
CA VAL A 246 -11.08 3.16 -12.19
C VAL A 246 -12.45 2.49 -12.05
N TYR A 247 -12.88 2.14 -10.83
CA TYR A 247 -14.18 1.54 -10.61
C TYR A 247 -15.32 2.47 -11.06
N GLN A 248 -15.26 3.76 -10.72
CA GLN A 248 -16.23 4.74 -11.20
C GLN A 248 -16.27 4.81 -12.74
N SER A 249 -15.10 4.75 -13.39
CA SER A 249 -15.00 4.79 -14.86
C SER A 249 -15.53 3.53 -15.56
N ILE A 250 -15.57 2.38 -14.87
CA ILE A 250 -16.10 1.12 -15.42
C ILE A 250 -17.59 0.92 -15.14
N MET A 251 -18.15 1.57 -14.12
CA MET A 251 -19.57 1.44 -13.76
C MET A 251 -20.54 1.70 -14.93
N PRO A 252 -20.34 2.73 -15.80
CA PRO A 252 -21.20 2.95 -16.98
C PRO A 252 -21.16 1.84 -18.02
N LYS A 253 -20.25 0.87 -17.91
CA LYS A 253 -20.16 -0.30 -18.81
C LYS A 253 -21.05 -1.47 -18.37
N TYR A 254 -21.71 -1.37 -17.20
CA TYR A 254 -22.74 -2.31 -16.79
C TYR A 254 -24.10 -1.90 -17.37
N PRO A 255 -25.02 -2.86 -17.61
CA PRO A 255 -26.42 -2.54 -17.87
C PRO A 255 -27.00 -1.64 -16.77
N ASN A 256 -27.80 -0.65 -17.16
CA ASN A 256 -28.38 0.32 -16.24
C ASN A 256 -29.12 -0.36 -15.09
N GLY A 257 -28.76 0.01 -13.85
CA GLY A 257 -29.37 -0.53 -12.64
C GLY A 257 -28.93 -1.95 -12.24
N MET A 258 -27.99 -2.59 -12.94
CA MET A 258 -27.52 -3.95 -12.62
C MET A 258 -26.49 -3.98 -11.47
N ALA A 259 -25.67 -2.94 -11.32
CA ALA A 259 -24.50 -2.95 -10.45
C ALA A 259 -24.45 -1.74 -9.51
N GLN A 260 -23.98 -1.97 -8.27
CA GLN A 260 -23.70 -0.96 -7.27
C GLN A 260 -22.22 -1.00 -6.89
N LEU A 261 -21.58 0.17 -6.79
CA LEU A 261 -20.24 0.33 -6.21
C LEU A 261 -20.39 0.67 -4.72
N ALA A 262 -19.71 -0.08 -3.85
CA ALA A 262 -19.58 0.21 -2.43
C ALA A 262 -18.15 -0.08 -1.98
N LEU A 263 -17.54 0.79 -1.19
CA LEU A 263 -16.16 0.66 -0.73
C LEU A 263 -16.13 -0.07 0.61
N LEU A 264 -15.20 -1.02 0.76
CA LEU A 264 -15.01 -1.80 1.97
C LEU A 264 -13.74 -1.34 2.71
N PRO A 265 -13.82 -0.81 3.94
CA PRO A 265 -12.66 -0.41 4.75
C PRO A 265 -11.96 -1.62 5.40
N LEU A 266 -11.68 -2.66 4.61
CA LEU A 266 -11.00 -3.87 5.09
C LEU A 266 -9.49 -3.70 5.05
N ALA A 267 -8.80 -4.16 6.09
CA ALA A 267 -7.36 -4.43 6.02
C ALA A 267 -7.16 -5.89 5.60
N MET A 268 -6.74 -6.14 4.37
CA MET A 268 -6.48 -7.49 3.87
C MET A 268 -5.23 -8.08 4.54
N ARG A 269 -5.23 -9.40 4.75
CA ARG A 269 -4.08 -10.14 5.30
C ARG A 269 -3.29 -10.87 4.20
N MET A 270 -3.86 -10.94 3.01
CA MET A 270 -3.39 -11.82 1.94
C MET A 270 -3.30 -13.29 2.38
N ALA A 271 -4.24 -13.74 3.23
CA ALA A 271 -4.27 -15.08 3.82
C ALA A 271 -5.06 -16.10 2.98
N GLY A 272 -5.13 -15.88 1.66
CA GLY A 272 -5.65 -16.82 0.67
C GLY A 272 -6.96 -17.50 1.09
N PRO A 273 -6.96 -18.84 1.29
CA PRO A 273 -8.16 -19.59 1.64
C PRO A 273 -8.89 -19.11 2.88
N ARG A 274 -8.18 -18.87 3.99
CA ARG A 274 -8.80 -18.41 5.24
C ARG A 274 -9.45 -17.04 5.04
N GLU A 275 -8.81 -16.16 4.29
CA GLU A 275 -9.35 -14.84 3.98
C GLU A 275 -10.53 -14.90 2.99
N ALA A 276 -10.63 -15.92 2.12
CA ALA A 276 -11.80 -16.13 1.28
C ALA A 276 -13.06 -16.46 2.09
N VAL A 277 -12.93 -17.32 3.12
CA VAL A 277 -14.04 -17.59 4.07
C VAL A 277 -14.42 -16.33 4.85
N TRP A 278 -13.42 -15.57 5.32
CA TRP A 278 -13.64 -14.31 6.01
C TRP A 278 -14.36 -13.28 5.14
N HIS A 279 -13.95 -13.15 3.88
CA HIS A 279 -14.66 -12.32 2.90
C HIS A 279 -16.11 -12.75 2.69
N ALA A 280 -16.40 -14.05 2.67
CA ALA A 280 -17.77 -14.55 2.54
C ALA A 280 -18.62 -14.14 3.77
N ILE A 281 -18.08 -14.24 4.98
CA ILE A 281 -18.72 -13.76 6.22
C ILE A 281 -19.00 -12.26 6.15
N ILE A 282 -18.00 -11.46 5.80
CA ILE A 282 -18.14 -10.00 5.66
C ILE A 282 -19.24 -9.69 4.64
N ARG A 283 -19.18 -10.28 3.45
CA ARG A 283 -20.17 -10.01 2.39
C ARG A 283 -21.58 -10.44 2.77
N LYS A 284 -21.70 -11.54 3.52
CA LYS A 284 -22.97 -11.95 4.12
C LYS A 284 -23.49 -10.89 5.10
N ASN A 285 -22.62 -10.35 5.96
CA ASN A 285 -22.99 -9.28 6.91
C ASN A 285 -23.43 -8.00 6.20
N PHE A 286 -22.86 -7.68 5.04
CA PHE A 286 -23.31 -6.60 4.15
C PHE A 286 -24.58 -6.93 3.33
N GLY A 287 -25.20 -8.09 3.54
CA GLY A 287 -26.51 -8.44 2.99
C GLY A 287 -26.50 -9.13 1.63
N THR A 288 -25.32 -9.51 1.13
CA THR A 288 -25.18 -10.19 -0.17
C THR A 288 -25.55 -11.67 -0.05
N THR A 289 -26.09 -12.23 -1.14
CA THR A 289 -26.54 -13.64 -1.15
C THR A 289 -25.56 -14.58 -1.83
N HIS A 290 -24.70 -14.04 -2.69
CA HIS A 290 -23.65 -14.79 -3.37
C HIS A 290 -22.33 -14.04 -3.28
N PHE A 291 -21.22 -14.79 -3.32
CA PHE A 291 -19.88 -14.24 -3.30
C PHE A 291 -19.00 -14.90 -4.34
N ILE A 292 -18.35 -14.09 -5.17
CA ILE A 292 -17.39 -14.57 -6.16
C ILE A 292 -16.08 -14.94 -5.48
N VAL A 293 -15.63 -16.17 -5.74
CA VAL A 293 -14.29 -16.63 -5.35
C VAL A 293 -13.57 -17.07 -6.62
N GLY A 294 -12.53 -16.32 -6.98
CA GLY A 294 -11.75 -16.54 -8.20
C GLY A 294 -10.55 -17.47 -7.99
N ARG A 295 -9.69 -17.53 -9.02
CA ARG A 295 -8.35 -18.12 -8.93
C ARG A 295 -7.45 -17.29 -8.00
N ASP A 296 -6.68 -17.94 -7.14
CA ASP A 296 -5.70 -17.32 -6.23
C ASP A 296 -6.33 -16.20 -5.36
N HIS A 297 -7.56 -16.45 -4.89
CA HIS A 297 -8.35 -15.44 -4.18
C HIS A 297 -7.67 -15.02 -2.88
N ALA A 298 -7.39 -13.72 -2.75
CA ALA A 298 -6.64 -13.15 -1.62
C ALA A 298 -5.22 -13.75 -1.44
N GLY A 299 -4.63 -14.33 -2.48
CA GLY A 299 -3.27 -14.83 -2.44
C GLY A 299 -2.20 -13.72 -2.60
N PRO A 300 -1.05 -13.84 -1.92
CA PRO A 300 0.08 -12.92 -2.08
C PRO A 300 0.99 -13.30 -3.25
N GLY A 301 0.75 -14.42 -3.93
CA GLY A 301 1.59 -14.92 -5.02
C GLY A 301 2.67 -15.84 -4.50
N LYS A 302 3.93 -15.57 -4.85
CA LYS A 302 5.07 -16.48 -4.62
C LYS A 302 5.85 -16.18 -3.34
N ASN A 303 6.37 -17.24 -2.75
CA ASN A 303 7.23 -17.27 -1.59
C ASN A 303 8.71 -17.00 -1.96
N SER A 304 9.60 -17.00 -0.96
CA SER A 304 11.04 -16.75 -1.12
C SER A 304 11.74 -17.76 -2.07
N HIS A 305 11.17 -18.95 -2.22
CA HIS A 305 11.65 -20.03 -3.11
C HIS A 305 10.99 -20.01 -4.51
N GLY A 306 10.15 -19.01 -4.82
CA GLY A 306 9.50 -18.88 -6.12
C GLY A 306 8.27 -19.78 -6.33
N LYS A 307 7.77 -20.45 -5.28
CA LYS A 307 6.55 -21.27 -5.29
C LYS A 307 5.36 -20.44 -4.79
N ASP A 308 4.17 -20.65 -5.36
CA ASP A 308 2.96 -19.99 -4.88
C ASP A 308 2.65 -20.38 -3.43
N PHE A 309 2.26 -19.40 -2.59
CA PHE A 309 1.90 -19.62 -1.19
C PHE A 309 0.68 -20.51 -1.02
N TYR A 310 -0.28 -20.38 -1.94
CA TYR A 310 -1.50 -21.18 -2.00
C TYR A 310 -1.69 -21.70 -3.41
N GLY A 311 -2.33 -22.86 -3.53
CA GLY A 311 -2.77 -23.34 -4.83
C GLY A 311 -3.86 -22.44 -5.43
N PRO A 312 -4.03 -22.49 -6.76
CA PRO A 312 -4.92 -21.58 -7.48
C PRO A 312 -6.40 -21.67 -7.07
N TYR A 313 -6.84 -22.79 -6.48
CA TYR A 313 -8.24 -23.04 -6.13
C TYR A 313 -8.47 -23.43 -4.67
N ASP A 314 -7.43 -23.45 -3.83
CA ASP A 314 -7.51 -23.78 -2.40
C ASP A 314 -8.55 -22.91 -1.66
N ALA A 315 -8.71 -21.66 -2.09
CA ALA A 315 -9.72 -20.76 -1.55
C ALA A 315 -11.16 -21.19 -1.87
N GLN A 316 -11.39 -21.72 -3.08
CA GLN A 316 -12.71 -22.24 -3.45
C GLN A 316 -13.01 -23.53 -2.68
N GLU A 317 -12.00 -24.40 -2.50
CA GLU A 317 -12.11 -25.63 -1.72
C GLU A 317 -12.48 -25.34 -0.27
N LEU A 318 -11.78 -24.41 0.39
CA LEU A 318 -12.05 -24.08 1.78
C LEU A 318 -13.40 -23.34 1.96
N VAL A 319 -13.78 -22.45 1.06
CA VAL A 319 -15.13 -21.83 1.13
C VAL A 319 -16.23 -22.89 0.93
N THR A 320 -15.98 -23.88 0.08
CA THR A 320 -16.93 -24.98 -0.15
C THR A 320 -17.10 -25.87 1.07
N SER A 321 -16.03 -26.15 1.84
CA SER A 321 -16.13 -26.97 3.05
C SER A 321 -17.00 -26.34 4.15
N PHE A 322 -17.17 -25.02 4.15
CA PHE A 322 -18.05 -24.28 5.08
C PHE A 322 -19.40 -23.86 4.47
N LYS A 323 -19.76 -24.33 3.27
CA LYS A 323 -20.96 -23.88 2.53
C LYS A 323 -22.25 -23.89 3.38
N ASP A 324 -22.49 -24.96 4.12
CA ASP A 324 -23.73 -25.15 4.90
C ASP A 324 -23.80 -24.23 6.11
N GLU A 325 -22.65 -23.84 6.66
CA GLU A 325 -22.55 -22.95 7.82
C GLU A 325 -22.55 -21.48 7.41
N LEU A 326 -21.85 -21.14 6.33
CA LEU A 326 -21.75 -19.78 5.83
C LEU A 326 -23.10 -19.27 5.31
N LYS A 327 -23.95 -20.13 4.72
CA LYS A 327 -25.25 -19.73 4.14
C LYS A 327 -25.15 -18.51 3.20
N ILE A 328 -24.08 -18.46 2.42
CA ILE A 328 -23.88 -17.54 1.30
C ILE A 328 -23.38 -18.41 0.13
N GLU A 329 -23.98 -18.24 -1.05
CA GLU A 329 -23.65 -19.09 -2.19
C GLU A 329 -22.35 -18.62 -2.84
N MET A 330 -21.31 -19.45 -2.79
CA MET A 330 -20.10 -19.19 -3.56
C MET A 330 -20.42 -19.30 -5.06
N VAL A 331 -19.98 -18.32 -5.84
CA VAL A 331 -19.90 -18.42 -7.30
C VAL A 331 -18.44 -18.65 -7.66
N PRO A 332 -18.01 -19.90 -7.91
CA PRO A 332 -16.65 -20.17 -8.33
C PRO A 332 -16.44 -19.56 -9.71
N PHE A 333 -15.29 -18.94 -9.91
CA PHE A 333 -14.90 -18.46 -11.22
C PHE A 333 -13.52 -18.93 -11.61
N GLN A 334 -13.46 -19.43 -12.84
CA GLN A 334 -12.23 -19.71 -13.55
C GLN A 334 -11.70 -18.43 -14.19
N MET A 335 -10.43 -18.45 -14.55
CA MET A 335 -9.80 -17.35 -15.27
C MET A 335 -10.53 -17.11 -16.60
N MET A 336 -10.90 -15.86 -16.88
CA MET A 336 -11.46 -15.47 -18.17
C MET A 336 -10.32 -15.15 -19.14
N THR A 337 -10.46 -15.58 -20.39
CA THR A 337 -9.53 -15.25 -21.48
C THR A 337 -10.29 -14.62 -22.64
N TYR A 338 -9.60 -13.81 -23.45
CA TYR A 338 -10.18 -13.18 -24.64
C TYR A 338 -9.99 -14.10 -25.85
N LEU A 339 -11.03 -14.22 -26.68
CA LEU A 339 -11.05 -14.98 -27.93
C LEU A 339 -11.03 -13.99 -29.11
N PRO A 340 -9.87 -13.79 -29.77
CA PRO A 340 -9.75 -12.78 -30.84
C PRO A 340 -10.65 -13.04 -32.05
N GLU A 341 -10.95 -14.31 -32.35
CA GLU A 341 -11.76 -14.68 -33.52
C GLU A 341 -13.24 -14.32 -33.37
N THR A 342 -13.76 -14.34 -32.14
CA THR A 342 -15.17 -14.06 -31.86
C THR A 342 -15.41 -12.73 -31.15
N ASP A 343 -14.36 -12.03 -30.70
CA ASP A 343 -14.43 -10.83 -29.85
C ASP A 343 -15.22 -11.10 -28.55
N GLU A 344 -15.00 -12.27 -27.93
CA GLU A 344 -15.70 -12.72 -26.73
C GLU A 344 -14.73 -13.06 -25.59
N TYR A 345 -15.28 -13.19 -24.38
CA TYR A 345 -14.54 -13.69 -23.21
C TYR A 345 -15.20 -14.96 -22.70
N GLN A 346 -14.37 -15.98 -22.49
CA GLN A 346 -14.82 -17.26 -21.97
C GLN A 346 -13.90 -17.75 -20.84
N PRO A 347 -14.44 -18.50 -19.86
CA PRO A 347 -13.65 -19.26 -18.91
C PRO A 347 -12.68 -20.18 -19.64
N VAL A 348 -11.43 -20.24 -19.19
CA VAL A 348 -10.37 -21.02 -19.86
C VAL A 348 -10.73 -22.51 -20.01
N ASP A 349 -11.50 -23.07 -19.10
CA ASP A 349 -11.98 -24.46 -19.12
C ASP A 349 -13.13 -24.72 -20.09
N GLU A 350 -13.79 -23.67 -20.59
CA GLU A 350 -14.85 -23.75 -21.61
C GLU A 350 -14.32 -23.50 -23.03
N VAL A 351 -13.07 -23.05 -23.17
CA VAL A 351 -12.46 -22.76 -24.47
C VAL A 351 -12.01 -24.06 -25.15
N PRO A 352 -12.46 -24.36 -26.40
CA PRO A 352 -12.02 -25.54 -27.12
C PRO A 352 -10.51 -25.58 -27.31
N GLN A 353 -9.90 -26.77 -27.16
CA GLN A 353 -8.46 -26.93 -27.31
C GLN A 353 -8.00 -26.48 -28.71
N GLY A 354 -6.93 -25.67 -28.75
CA GLY A 354 -6.38 -25.12 -29.99
C GLY A 354 -7.00 -23.78 -30.41
N THR A 355 -8.07 -23.32 -29.75
CA THR A 355 -8.63 -21.99 -30.00
C THR A 355 -7.63 -20.90 -29.61
N PRO A 356 -7.31 -19.94 -30.49
CA PRO A 356 -6.44 -18.82 -30.13
C PRO A 356 -7.03 -17.99 -28.99
N THR A 357 -6.22 -17.70 -27.98
CA THR A 357 -6.61 -16.86 -26.86
C THR A 357 -5.60 -15.73 -26.66
N ALA A 358 -6.04 -14.62 -26.10
CA ALA A 358 -5.14 -13.54 -25.70
C ALA A 358 -5.38 -13.11 -24.25
N ASN A 359 -4.28 -12.78 -23.57
CA ASN A 359 -4.29 -12.27 -22.22
C ASN A 359 -3.10 -11.31 -22.01
N ILE A 360 -3.26 -10.34 -21.11
CA ILE A 360 -2.17 -9.45 -20.68
C ILE A 360 -1.92 -9.69 -19.21
N SER A 361 -0.69 -10.06 -18.87
CA SER A 361 -0.27 -10.22 -17.48
C SER A 361 -0.17 -8.86 -16.76
N GLY A 362 -0.24 -8.86 -15.43
CA GLY A 362 -0.03 -7.64 -14.65
C GLY A 362 1.34 -6.99 -14.92
N THR A 363 2.38 -7.81 -15.16
CA THR A 363 3.73 -7.33 -15.52
C THR A 363 3.73 -6.62 -16.86
N GLU A 364 3.07 -7.19 -17.88
CA GLU A 364 2.97 -6.57 -19.20
C GLU A 364 2.10 -5.30 -19.18
N LEU A 365 1.00 -5.29 -18.41
CA LEU A 365 0.20 -4.07 -18.21
C LEU A 365 1.03 -2.94 -17.60
N ARG A 366 1.79 -3.22 -16.52
CA ARG A 366 2.68 -2.22 -15.90
C ARG A 366 3.73 -1.73 -16.88
N ARG A 367 4.30 -2.61 -17.70
CA ARG A 367 5.25 -2.22 -18.76
C ARG A 367 4.59 -1.25 -19.74
N ARG A 368 3.40 -1.55 -20.25
CA ARG A 368 2.67 -0.67 -21.20
C ARG A 368 2.25 0.66 -20.60
N LEU A 369 1.87 0.69 -19.32
CA LEU A 369 1.64 1.93 -18.59
C LEU A 369 2.93 2.76 -18.53
N LYS A 370 4.03 2.13 -18.09
CA LYS A 370 5.35 2.77 -17.94
C LYS A 370 5.92 3.28 -19.26
N THR A 371 5.80 2.54 -20.36
CA THR A 371 6.39 2.92 -21.66
C THR A 371 5.48 3.78 -22.53
N GLY A 372 4.23 4.00 -22.13
CA GLY A 372 3.27 4.66 -23.02
C GLY A 372 2.68 3.72 -24.10
N ALA A 373 3.14 2.48 -24.22
CA ALA A 373 2.69 1.57 -25.27
C ALA A 373 1.17 1.30 -25.22
N HIS A 374 0.56 1.14 -26.39
CA HIS A 374 -0.88 0.92 -26.54
C HIS A 374 -1.38 -0.26 -25.68
N ILE A 375 -2.45 -0.04 -24.91
CA ILE A 375 -3.14 -1.09 -24.16
C ILE A 375 -4.38 -1.44 -24.98
N PRO A 376 -4.53 -2.68 -25.47
CA PRO A 376 -5.60 -3.03 -26.39
C PRO A 376 -6.98 -2.83 -25.77
N ASP A 377 -7.93 -2.37 -26.57
CA ASP A 377 -9.30 -2.11 -26.12
C ASP A 377 -9.97 -3.38 -25.63
N TRP A 378 -9.68 -4.54 -26.23
CA TRP A 378 -10.14 -5.85 -25.74
C TRP A 378 -9.56 -6.22 -24.36
N PHE A 379 -8.49 -5.58 -23.90
CA PHE A 379 -8.02 -5.83 -22.54
C PHE A 379 -8.79 -4.95 -21.54
N SER A 380 -8.85 -3.65 -21.79
CA SER A 380 -9.41 -2.67 -20.87
C SER A 380 -10.09 -1.53 -21.63
N TYR A 381 -11.15 -0.97 -21.06
CA TYR A 381 -11.83 0.19 -21.64
C TYR A 381 -10.92 1.43 -21.62
N ASP A 382 -11.05 2.30 -22.62
CA ASP A 382 -10.25 3.52 -22.77
C ASP A 382 -10.36 4.44 -21.55
N SER A 383 -11.56 4.57 -20.97
CA SER A 383 -11.79 5.37 -19.76
C SER A 383 -10.99 4.86 -18.56
N VAL A 384 -10.89 3.53 -18.44
CA VAL A 384 -10.09 2.86 -17.40
C VAL A 384 -8.59 3.06 -17.68
N VAL A 385 -8.15 2.85 -18.92
CA VAL A 385 -6.73 3.03 -19.30
C VAL A 385 -6.29 4.47 -19.08
N LYS A 386 -7.11 5.45 -19.47
CA LYS A 386 -6.84 6.87 -19.23
C LYS A 386 -6.67 7.15 -17.74
N THR A 387 -7.60 6.69 -16.91
CA THR A 387 -7.54 6.87 -15.45
C THR A 387 -6.27 6.25 -14.85
N LEU A 388 -5.85 5.08 -15.34
CA LEU A 388 -4.60 4.45 -14.91
C LEU A 388 -3.36 5.24 -15.33
N ARG A 389 -3.35 5.81 -16.54
CA ARG A 389 -2.22 6.61 -17.04
C ARG A 389 -2.07 7.96 -16.33
N GLU A 390 -3.16 8.52 -15.80
CA GLU A 390 -3.10 9.75 -14.99
C GLU A 390 -2.30 9.53 -13.69
N SER A 391 -2.37 8.34 -13.11
CA SER A 391 -1.62 7.99 -11.88
C SER A 391 -0.29 7.28 -12.17
N TYR A 392 -0.18 6.60 -13.31
CA TYR A 392 1.03 5.93 -13.79
C TYR A 392 1.44 6.53 -15.13
N PRO A 393 1.96 7.76 -15.14
CA PRO A 393 2.34 8.43 -16.36
C PRO A 393 3.49 7.66 -17.05
N PRO A 394 3.59 7.73 -18.40
CA PRO A 394 4.73 7.20 -19.12
C PRO A 394 6.04 7.83 -18.62
N ARG A 395 7.17 7.13 -18.79
CA ARG A 395 8.49 7.60 -18.30
C ARG A 395 8.85 9.03 -18.73
N LEU A 396 8.50 9.43 -19.95
CA LEU A 396 8.72 10.80 -20.46
C LEU A 396 7.98 11.90 -19.67
N GLN A 397 7.04 11.54 -18.79
CA GLN A 397 6.30 12.44 -17.91
C GLN A 397 6.60 12.19 -16.42
N GLN A 398 7.49 11.24 -16.11
CA GLN A 398 7.87 10.93 -14.74
C GLN A 398 8.97 11.87 -14.26
N GLY A 399 8.90 12.26 -12.99
CA GLY A 399 10.01 12.94 -12.33
C GLY A 399 11.17 11.99 -12.06
N PHE A 400 12.34 12.57 -11.85
CA PHE A 400 13.55 11.84 -11.47
C PHE A 400 14.48 12.71 -10.63
N THR A 401 15.34 12.07 -9.86
CA THR A 401 16.43 12.73 -9.13
C THR A 401 17.79 12.27 -9.66
N ILE A 402 18.65 13.22 -9.99
CA ILE A 402 20.06 13.02 -10.28
C ILE A 402 20.84 13.58 -9.09
N MET A 403 21.50 12.69 -8.36
CA MET A 403 22.34 13.06 -7.22
C MET A 403 23.81 12.95 -7.61
N LEU A 404 24.45 14.10 -7.80
CA LEU A 404 25.88 14.22 -7.98
C LEU A 404 26.56 14.15 -6.60
N THR A 405 27.54 13.27 -6.46
CA THR A 405 28.39 13.14 -5.26
C THR A 405 29.86 13.26 -5.65
N GLY A 406 30.66 13.88 -4.81
CA GLY A 406 32.08 14.10 -5.08
C GLY A 406 32.71 15.07 -4.08
N LEU A 407 34.03 15.17 -4.16
CA LEU A 407 34.82 16.08 -3.31
C LEU A 407 34.41 17.55 -3.51
N TRP A 408 34.79 18.40 -2.56
CA TRP A 408 34.66 19.84 -2.74
C TRP A 408 35.43 20.27 -3.99
N ASN A 409 34.86 21.17 -4.80
CA ASN A 409 35.48 21.65 -6.03
C ASN A 409 35.78 20.55 -7.08
N SER A 410 35.15 19.38 -7.03
CA SER A 410 35.29 18.31 -8.05
C SER A 410 34.67 18.63 -9.41
N GLY A 411 34.07 19.81 -9.58
CA GLY A 411 33.31 20.17 -10.79
C GLY A 411 31.84 19.75 -10.77
N LYS A 412 31.37 19.01 -9.76
CA LYS A 412 29.95 18.59 -9.61
C LYS A 412 28.94 19.74 -9.73
N ASP A 413 29.26 20.93 -9.22
CA ASP A 413 28.35 22.08 -9.27
C ASP A 413 28.31 22.73 -10.66
N GLN A 414 29.40 22.60 -11.44
CA GLN A 414 29.43 23.04 -12.85
C GLN A 414 28.65 22.05 -13.73
N ILE A 415 28.83 20.75 -13.50
CA ILE A 415 28.04 19.69 -14.16
C ILE A 415 26.55 19.91 -13.88
N ALA A 416 26.17 20.14 -12.62
CA ALA A 416 24.78 20.34 -12.22
C ALA A 416 24.12 21.53 -12.92
N LYS A 417 24.82 22.67 -13.01
CA LYS A 417 24.33 23.87 -13.71
C LYS A 417 24.22 23.65 -15.22
N ALA A 418 25.22 23.03 -15.84
CA ALA A 418 25.20 22.74 -17.26
C ALA A 418 24.09 21.74 -17.62
N LEU A 419 23.88 20.72 -16.78
CA LEU A 419 22.78 19.76 -16.92
C LEU A 419 21.42 20.45 -16.76
N GLN A 420 21.28 21.38 -15.81
CA GLN A 420 20.05 22.17 -15.66
C GLN A 420 19.70 22.92 -16.95
N VAL A 421 20.68 23.61 -17.55
CA VAL A 421 20.48 24.30 -18.84
C VAL A 421 20.06 23.31 -19.92
N LYS A 422 20.71 22.13 -19.99
CA LYS A 422 20.41 21.12 -21.00
C LYS A 422 18.99 20.54 -20.87
N LEU A 423 18.54 20.25 -19.65
CA LEU A 423 17.19 19.74 -19.41
C LEU A 423 16.12 20.83 -19.64
N ASN A 424 16.41 22.09 -19.32
CA ASN A 424 15.53 23.21 -19.64
C ASN A 424 15.41 23.44 -21.16
N GLU A 425 16.51 23.27 -21.91
CA GLU A 425 16.50 23.33 -23.37
C GLU A 425 15.61 22.25 -23.99
N GLN A 426 15.59 21.04 -23.42
CA GLN A 426 14.71 19.95 -23.86
C GLN A 426 13.23 20.22 -23.59
N GLY A 427 12.90 20.99 -22.54
CA GLY A 427 11.54 21.49 -22.28
C GLY A 427 10.52 20.47 -21.75
N GLY A 428 10.94 19.25 -21.41
CA GLY A 428 10.03 18.17 -21.02
C GLY A 428 9.38 18.31 -19.63
N ARG A 429 10.01 19.02 -18.69
CA ARG A 429 9.53 19.23 -17.31
C ARG A 429 10.23 20.38 -16.61
N SER A 430 9.73 20.78 -15.44
CA SER A 430 10.41 21.73 -14.56
C SER A 430 11.69 21.12 -13.99
N VAL A 431 12.76 21.92 -13.93
CA VAL A 431 14.07 21.50 -13.44
C VAL A 431 14.39 22.23 -12.14
N SER A 432 14.56 21.47 -11.05
CA SER A 432 14.95 22.00 -9.73
C SER A 432 16.42 21.69 -9.45
N LEU A 433 17.21 22.72 -9.14
CA LEU A 433 18.63 22.60 -8.87
C LEU A 433 18.91 22.83 -7.37
N LEU A 434 19.40 21.79 -6.70
CA LEU A 434 19.74 21.76 -5.27
C LEU A 434 21.25 21.68 -5.10
N LEU A 435 21.94 22.83 -5.27
CA LEU A 435 23.39 22.90 -5.05
C LEU A 435 23.73 22.75 -3.57
N GLY A 436 24.87 22.15 -3.26
CA GLY A 436 25.29 21.92 -1.86
C GLY A 436 25.36 23.20 -1.01
N GLU A 437 25.80 24.32 -1.57
CA GLU A 437 25.81 25.62 -0.85
C GLU A 437 24.41 26.19 -0.69
N THR A 438 23.58 26.19 -1.74
CA THR A 438 22.19 26.68 -1.70
C THR A 438 21.37 25.91 -0.68
N VAL A 439 21.47 24.58 -0.66
CA VAL A 439 20.78 23.76 0.34
C VAL A 439 21.23 24.13 1.76
N ARG A 440 22.53 24.34 1.99
CA ARG A 440 23.01 24.73 3.32
C ARG A 440 22.47 26.07 3.76
N GLN A 441 22.29 27.01 2.84
CA GLN A 441 21.75 28.34 3.15
C GLN A 441 20.22 28.34 3.35
N GLU A 442 19.49 27.50 2.63
CA GLU A 442 18.02 27.53 2.65
C GLU A 442 17.42 26.50 3.62
N LEU A 443 18.06 25.34 3.78
CA LEU A 443 17.47 24.17 4.47
C LEU A 443 18.28 23.68 5.67
N SER A 444 19.52 24.14 5.85
CA SER A 444 20.45 23.54 6.83
C SER A 444 21.45 24.53 7.44
N THR A 445 21.04 25.79 7.65
CA THR A 445 21.93 26.85 8.17
C THR A 445 22.44 26.55 9.57
N GLU A 446 21.66 25.79 10.34
CA GLU A 446 21.95 25.40 11.72
C GLU A 446 22.78 24.12 11.82
N LEU A 447 22.92 23.35 10.73
CA LEU A 447 23.66 22.08 10.75
C LEU A 447 25.15 22.29 10.55
N GLY A 448 25.94 21.64 11.40
CA GLY A 448 27.40 21.63 11.30
C GLY A 448 27.93 20.71 10.20
N PHE A 449 29.12 20.17 10.46
CA PHE A 449 29.85 19.26 9.57
C PHE A 449 30.17 17.91 10.24
N SER A 450 29.54 17.59 11.37
CA SER A 450 29.65 16.28 11.99
C SER A 450 29.07 15.19 11.07
N ARG A 451 29.42 13.92 11.30
CA ARG A 451 28.87 12.78 10.55
C ARG A 451 27.33 12.77 10.61
N GLU A 452 26.76 13.03 11.78
CA GLU A 452 25.31 13.10 12.01
C GLU A 452 24.67 14.30 11.29
N ASP A 453 25.26 15.49 11.36
CA ASP A 453 24.73 16.68 10.68
C ASP A 453 24.76 16.53 9.16
N ARG A 454 25.81 15.91 8.62
CA ARG A 454 25.92 15.60 7.19
C ARG A 454 24.85 14.59 6.76
N HIS A 455 24.59 13.58 7.60
CA HIS A 455 23.51 12.62 7.37
C HIS A 455 22.15 13.31 7.34
N LYS A 456 21.81 14.12 8.36
CA LYS A 456 20.56 14.91 8.43
C LYS A 456 20.41 15.86 7.25
N ASN A 457 21.47 16.55 6.86
CA ASN A 457 21.45 17.43 5.69
C ASN A 457 21.10 16.65 4.41
N LEU A 458 21.68 15.46 4.21
CA LEU A 458 21.37 14.65 3.04
C LEU A 458 19.94 14.09 3.09
N GLN A 459 19.44 13.72 4.26
CA GLN A 459 18.03 13.33 4.45
C GLN A 459 17.07 14.46 4.04
N ARG A 460 17.37 15.72 4.39
CA ARG A 460 16.57 16.89 3.94
C ARG A 460 16.57 17.05 2.43
N ILE A 461 17.74 16.92 1.79
CA ILE A 461 17.85 16.95 0.32
C ILE A 461 17.02 15.82 -0.29
N ALA A 462 17.11 14.62 0.26
CA ALA A 462 16.40 13.45 -0.25
C ALA A 462 14.88 13.64 -0.13
N PHE A 463 14.39 14.17 0.98
CA PHE A 463 12.98 14.49 1.18
C PHE A 463 12.48 15.49 0.14
N VAL A 464 13.15 16.64 -0.01
CA VAL A 464 12.76 17.65 -1.02
C VAL A 464 12.84 17.10 -2.44
N SER A 465 13.91 16.35 -2.75
CA SER A 465 14.09 15.70 -4.05
C SER A 465 12.96 14.72 -4.37
N ALA A 466 12.51 13.96 -3.36
CA ALA A 466 11.44 13.01 -3.54
C ALA A 466 10.09 13.68 -3.77
N GLU A 467 9.73 14.70 -2.99
CA GLU A 467 8.48 15.46 -3.19
C GLU A 467 8.42 16.11 -4.58
N LEU A 468 9.53 16.70 -5.04
CA LEU A 468 9.64 17.28 -6.38
C LEU A 468 9.59 16.22 -7.48
N SER A 469 10.26 15.08 -7.30
CA SER A 469 10.19 13.96 -8.26
C SER A 469 8.77 13.38 -8.34
N ARG A 470 8.05 13.30 -7.21
CA ARG A 470 6.65 12.89 -7.17
C ARG A 470 5.76 13.85 -7.97
N ALA A 471 6.07 15.15 -7.93
CA ALA A 471 5.40 16.18 -8.72
C ALA A 471 5.78 16.17 -10.22
N GLY A 472 6.64 15.24 -10.67
CA GLY A 472 7.05 15.12 -12.06
C GLY A 472 8.26 15.97 -12.46
N ALA A 473 8.96 16.60 -11.51
CA ALA A 473 10.12 17.45 -11.81
C ALA A 473 11.40 16.63 -12.06
N ALA A 474 12.34 17.23 -12.81
CA ALA A 474 13.74 16.79 -12.84
C ALA A 474 14.50 17.49 -11.71
N VAL A 475 14.96 16.72 -10.72
CA VAL A 475 15.75 17.25 -9.60
C VAL A 475 17.23 16.96 -9.83
N ILE A 476 18.07 17.98 -9.74
CA ILE A 476 19.53 17.85 -9.79
C ILE A 476 20.07 18.29 -8.43
N ALA A 477 20.59 17.37 -7.64
CA ALA A 477 21.22 17.66 -6.35
C ALA A 477 22.74 17.45 -6.44
N SER A 478 23.53 18.37 -5.90
CA SER A 478 25.01 18.26 -5.89
C SER A 478 25.64 18.42 -4.49
N PRO A 479 25.19 17.68 -3.46
CA PRO A 479 25.89 17.65 -2.18
C PRO A 479 27.28 16.97 -2.29
N ILE A 480 28.10 17.08 -1.24
CA ILE A 480 29.32 16.25 -1.14
C ILE A 480 28.94 14.78 -0.90
N ALA A 481 27.91 14.52 -0.07
CA ALA A 481 27.41 13.19 0.29
C ALA A 481 28.50 12.13 0.62
N PRO A 482 29.39 12.40 1.60
CA PRO A 482 30.61 11.61 1.80
C PRO A 482 30.38 10.22 2.41
N ILE A 483 29.17 9.90 2.88
CA ILE A 483 28.87 8.69 3.66
C ILE A 483 27.96 7.77 2.82
N GLU A 484 28.37 6.52 2.60
CA GLU A 484 27.66 5.52 1.81
C GLU A 484 26.25 5.24 2.36
N GLU A 485 26.14 5.04 3.67
CA GLU A 485 24.86 4.84 4.34
C GLU A 485 23.88 5.98 4.09
N SER A 486 24.37 7.22 4.08
CA SER A 486 23.54 8.40 3.84
C SER A 486 23.03 8.43 2.40
N ARG A 487 23.88 8.06 1.42
CA ARG A 487 23.49 7.96 0.00
C ARG A 487 22.45 6.86 -0.21
N LYS A 488 22.63 5.69 0.41
CA LYS A 488 21.65 4.59 0.34
C LYS A 488 20.30 4.98 0.93
N GLN A 489 20.29 5.68 2.07
CA GLN A 489 19.06 6.18 2.67
C GLN A 489 18.39 7.24 1.79
N ALA A 490 19.18 8.13 1.16
CA ALA A 490 18.66 9.12 0.21
C ALA A 490 18.02 8.46 -1.03
N ARG A 491 18.72 7.48 -1.64
CA ARG A 491 18.21 6.65 -2.75
C ARG A 491 16.88 6.01 -2.34
N LYS A 492 16.85 5.31 -1.21
CA LYS A 492 15.63 4.65 -0.68
C LYS A 492 14.49 5.64 -0.49
N THR A 493 14.76 6.84 0.02
CA THR A 493 13.72 7.88 0.22
C THR A 493 13.10 8.29 -1.11
N VAL A 494 13.92 8.56 -2.14
CA VAL A 494 13.41 8.93 -3.47
C VAL A 494 12.71 7.75 -4.16
N GLU A 495 13.23 6.54 -4.06
CA GLU A 495 12.62 5.35 -4.66
C GLU A 495 11.25 5.02 -4.05
N THR A 496 11.09 5.23 -2.74
CA THR A 496 9.84 4.92 -2.01
C THR A 496 8.82 6.04 -2.07
N THR A 497 9.27 7.29 -2.00
CA THR A 497 8.37 8.44 -1.86
C THR A 497 8.33 9.30 -3.13
N GLY A 498 9.29 9.21 -4.04
CA GLY A 498 9.44 10.05 -5.23
C GLY A 498 8.49 9.73 -6.39
N GLY A 499 7.30 9.17 -6.12
CA GLY A 499 6.32 8.76 -7.13
C GLY A 499 6.81 7.57 -7.94
N ALA A 500 7.39 7.83 -9.12
CA ALA A 500 7.91 6.79 -10.00
C ALA A 500 9.24 6.17 -9.52
N GLY A 501 9.90 6.80 -8.54
CA GLY A 501 11.09 6.26 -7.87
C GLY A 501 12.36 6.26 -8.72
N ASN A 502 12.47 7.15 -9.71
CA ASN A 502 13.66 7.25 -10.56
C ASN A 502 14.77 8.04 -9.84
N PHE A 503 15.85 7.36 -9.44
CA PHE A 503 17.01 7.96 -8.78
C PHE A 503 18.32 7.50 -9.45
N PHE A 504 19.20 8.46 -9.73
CA PHE A 504 20.50 8.21 -10.35
C PHE A 504 21.61 8.83 -9.51
N LEU A 505 22.56 8.01 -9.08
CA LEU A 505 23.77 8.43 -8.39
C LEU A 505 24.90 8.63 -9.40
N ILE A 506 25.37 9.87 -9.53
CA ILE A 506 26.49 10.23 -10.42
C ILE A 506 27.71 10.54 -9.56
N HIS A 507 28.73 9.69 -9.64
CA HIS A 507 29.99 9.91 -8.94
C HIS A 507 30.91 10.81 -9.77
N VAL A 508 31.16 12.02 -9.28
CA VAL A 508 32.16 12.94 -9.83
C VAL A 508 33.49 12.65 -9.15
N ALA A 509 34.19 11.66 -9.70
CA ALA A 509 35.39 11.01 -9.18
C ALA A 509 36.68 11.80 -9.48
N THR A 510 36.60 13.13 -9.50
CA THR A 510 37.77 13.96 -9.77
C THR A 510 38.79 13.83 -8.64
N PRO A 511 40.06 13.52 -8.96
CA PRO A 511 41.09 13.31 -7.96
C PRO A 511 41.25 14.51 -7.01
N LEU A 512 41.55 14.22 -5.74
CA LEU A 512 41.69 15.24 -4.69
C LEU A 512 42.75 16.29 -5.05
N ASP A 513 43.89 15.88 -5.61
CA ASP A 513 44.96 16.78 -6.02
C ASP A 513 44.51 17.77 -7.09
N ILE A 514 43.64 17.36 -8.01
CA ILE A 514 43.03 18.24 -9.01
C ILE A 514 42.01 19.20 -8.36
N CYS A 515 41.18 18.68 -7.45
CA CYS A 515 40.23 19.49 -6.69
C CYS A 515 40.93 20.60 -5.89
N GLU A 516 42.05 20.27 -5.22
CA GLU A 516 42.90 21.20 -4.47
C GLU A 516 43.59 22.21 -5.39
N LYS A 517 44.24 21.73 -6.46
CA LYS A 517 44.98 22.57 -7.41
C LYS A 517 44.12 23.63 -8.08
N THR A 518 42.84 23.34 -8.29
CA THR A 518 41.90 24.23 -8.98
C THR A 518 41.03 25.07 -8.03
N ASP A 519 41.23 24.95 -6.71
CA ASP A 519 40.45 25.69 -5.71
C ASP A 519 40.86 27.17 -5.64
N ARG A 520 40.14 28.00 -6.38
CA ARG A 520 40.34 29.46 -6.41
C ARG A 520 39.81 30.16 -5.16
N ARG A 521 39.03 29.49 -4.30
CA ARG A 521 38.48 30.05 -3.06
C ARG A 521 39.40 29.79 -1.86
N GLY A 522 40.45 28.98 -2.04
CA GLY A 522 41.43 28.66 -1.01
C GLY A 522 40.85 27.91 0.19
N VAL A 523 39.71 27.22 0.01
CA VAL A 523 39.01 26.46 1.05
C VAL A 523 39.87 25.26 1.49
N TYR A 524 40.47 24.54 0.54
CA TYR A 524 41.40 23.44 0.83
C TYR A 524 42.65 23.94 1.57
N ALA A 525 43.19 25.09 1.18
CA ALA A 525 44.34 25.69 1.87
C ALA A 525 44.01 26.04 3.34
N LYS A 526 42.80 26.57 3.60
CA LYS A 526 42.31 26.81 4.97
C LYS A 526 42.10 25.52 5.75
N ALA A 527 41.53 24.50 5.12
CA ALA A 527 41.35 23.18 5.72
C ALA A 527 42.69 22.53 6.10
N ARG A 528 43.70 22.57 5.21
CA ARG A 528 45.06 22.06 5.47
C ARG A 528 45.76 22.80 6.61
N LYS A 529 45.44 24.08 6.83
CA LYS A 529 45.91 24.88 7.98
C LYS A 529 45.12 24.63 9.28
N GLY A 530 44.07 23.80 9.25
CA GLY A 530 43.21 23.52 10.41
C GLY A 530 42.19 24.61 10.73
N GLU A 531 42.04 25.64 9.87
CA GLU A 531 41.06 26.72 10.04
C GLU A 531 39.62 26.21 9.81
N ILE A 532 39.46 25.17 9.00
CA ILE A 532 38.19 24.47 8.76
C ILE A 532 38.34 23.03 9.26
N LYS A 533 37.63 22.71 10.35
CA LYS A 533 37.59 21.36 10.90
C LYS A 533 36.65 20.47 10.10
N ASN A 534 36.87 19.15 10.15
CA ASN A 534 36.01 18.13 9.55
C ASN A 534 35.78 18.37 8.05
N PHE A 535 36.85 18.68 7.32
CA PHE A 535 36.79 18.95 5.89
C PHE A 535 37.03 17.68 5.09
N THR A 536 36.05 17.31 4.26
CA THR A 536 36.04 16.08 3.47
C THR A 536 37.22 16.03 2.49
N GLY A 537 37.98 14.93 2.51
CA GLY A 537 39.21 14.73 1.74
C GLY A 537 40.49 15.27 2.40
N VAL A 538 40.38 15.95 3.55
CA VAL A 538 41.54 16.47 4.30
C VAL A 538 41.58 15.92 5.72
N SER A 539 40.54 16.21 6.51
CA SER A 539 40.43 15.77 7.91
C SER A 539 39.24 14.85 8.17
N ASP A 540 38.35 14.71 7.19
CA ASP A 540 37.23 13.74 7.15
C ASP A 540 37.34 12.90 5.87
N ASP A 541 36.96 11.63 5.94
CA ASP A 541 37.00 10.72 4.80
C ASP A 541 35.84 10.96 3.81
N TYR A 542 36.07 10.57 2.56
CA TYR A 542 35.06 10.45 1.52
C TYR A 542 34.92 8.97 1.17
N GLU A 543 33.80 8.34 1.53
CA GLU A 543 33.52 6.95 1.21
C GLU A 543 33.10 6.88 -0.28
N GLU A 544 34.01 6.45 -1.15
CA GLU A 544 33.76 6.37 -2.60
C GLU A 544 32.52 5.50 -2.93
N PRO A 545 31.62 5.97 -3.82
CA PRO A 545 30.48 5.19 -4.28
C PRO A 545 30.88 3.89 -4.98
N LYS A 546 30.29 2.77 -4.55
CA LYS A 546 30.45 1.44 -5.19
C LYS A 546 29.30 1.08 -6.14
N ASP A 547 28.20 1.81 -6.05
CA ASP A 547 26.91 1.58 -6.70
C ASP A 547 26.42 2.84 -7.44
N ALA A 548 27.36 3.60 -8.01
CA ALA A 548 27.03 4.74 -8.87
C ALA A 548 26.49 4.25 -10.22
N ASP A 549 25.44 4.92 -10.70
CA ASP A 549 24.84 4.66 -12.02
C ASP A 549 25.74 5.19 -13.15
N LEU A 550 26.56 6.20 -12.86
CA LEU A 550 27.61 6.72 -13.74
C LEU A 550 28.76 7.31 -12.92
N THR A 551 29.99 7.03 -13.34
CA THR A 551 31.21 7.63 -12.77
C THR A 551 31.89 8.49 -13.83
N VAL A 552 32.24 9.72 -13.46
CA VAL A 552 32.81 10.72 -14.37
C VAL A 552 33.98 11.45 -13.71
N ASP A 553 34.90 11.96 -14.53
CA ASP A 553 36.08 12.69 -14.04
C ASP A 553 36.36 13.94 -14.90
N VAL A 554 36.22 15.13 -14.30
CA VAL A 554 36.48 16.41 -14.99
C VAL A 554 37.96 16.63 -15.35
N ALA A 555 38.88 15.84 -14.80
CA ALA A 555 40.29 15.88 -15.20
C ALA A 555 40.52 15.20 -16.57
N GLN A 556 39.64 14.28 -16.95
CA GLN A 556 39.74 13.49 -18.18
C GLN A 556 38.68 13.88 -19.21
N GLN A 557 37.52 14.34 -18.77
CA GLN A 557 36.36 14.62 -19.60
C GLN A 557 35.92 16.08 -19.47
N PRO A 558 35.65 16.78 -20.58
CA PRO A 558 35.04 18.10 -20.52
C PRO A 558 33.61 18.01 -19.97
N ILE A 559 33.15 19.09 -19.30
CA ILE A 559 31.80 19.16 -18.71
C ILE A 559 30.70 18.82 -19.72
N SER A 560 30.85 19.24 -20.98
CA SER A 560 29.89 18.95 -22.05
C SER A 560 29.75 17.46 -22.34
N GLU A 561 30.85 16.70 -22.29
CA GLU A 561 30.82 15.24 -22.49
C GLU A 561 30.13 14.57 -21.31
N ILE A 562 30.47 14.96 -20.08
CA ILE A 562 29.83 14.44 -18.86
C ILE A 562 28.32 14.68 -18.87
N VAL A 563 27.89 15.90 -19.19
CA VAL A 563 26.45 16.23 -19.31
C VAL A 563 25.79 15.38 -20.39
N HIS A 564 26.46 15.16 -21.53
CA HIS A 564 25.95 14.29 -22.58
C HIS A 564 25.81 12.84 -22.12
N SER A 565 26.78 12.29 -21.38
CA SER A 565 26.69 10.93 -20.81
C SER A 565 25.52 10.80 -19.83
N ILE A 566 25.26 11.82 -19.01
CA ILE A 566 24.09 11.82 -18.11
C ILE A 566 22.79 11.85 -18.92
N VAL A 567 22.72 12.64 -20.01
CA VAL A 567 21.54 12.67 -20.89
C VAL A 567 21.32 11.31 -21.56
N LEU A 568 22.38 10.65 -22.06
CA LEU A 568 22.28 9.31 -22.65
C LEU A 568 21.80 8.26 -21.64
N LEU A 569 22.22 8.35 -20.38
CA LEU A 569 21.71 7.50 -19.30
C LEU A 569 20.19 7.68 -19.13
N LEU A 570 19.71 8.93 -19.11
CA LEU A 570 18.28 9.23 -19.00
C LEU A 570 17.48 8.79 -20.24
N GLU A 571 18.05 8.93 -21.44
CA GLU A 571 17.44 8.50 -22.71
C GLU A 571 17.33 6.97 -22.78
N GLY A 572 18.37 6.25 -22.35
CA GLY A 572 18.35 4.78 -22.22
C GLY A 572 17.27 4.30 -21.24
N GLU A 573 16.97 5.12 -20.23
CA GLU A 573 15.88 4.91 -19.29
C GLU A 573 14.54 5.51 -19.77
N GLY A 574 14.45 6.09 -20.97
CA GLY A 574 13.23 6.67 -21.56
C GLY A 574 12.64 7.85 -20.77
N LEU A 575 13.47 8.56 -20.01
CA LEU A 575 13.08 9.70 -19.16
C LEU A 575 13.24 11.06 -19.85
N VAL A 576 13.99 11.15 -20.94
CA VAL A 576 14.19 12.37 -21.74
C VAL A 576 14.10 12.07 -23.23
#